data_AF-A0AAD4BP98-F1
#
_entry.id   AF-A0AAD4BP98-F1
#
_cell.length_a   1.000
_cell.length_b   1.000
_cell.length_c   1.000
_cell.angle_alpha   90.00
_cell.angle_beta   90.00
_cell.angle_gamma   90.00
#
_symmetry.space_group_name_H-M   'P 1'
#
loop_
_entity.id
_entity.type
_entity.pdbx_description
1 polymer ?
#
loop_
_entity_poly.entity_id
_entity_poly.type
_entity_poly.pdbx_seq_one_letter_code
_entity_poly.pdbx_strand_id
1 'polypeptide(L)'
;MQQPLHIPHPQGLTTPRDHLVKEACYGCLRVPPALSPSDDAAHRHHRRLHVRVEFFLHVKTFPPPLGPYLLSLFPCWCFYFSLGSSMHLLRSSSLRLTTLTLFPFLARLPHVCAHGYVAKVTIDGTDYSGNVPNAEPTPSIVRQINNIAPVKNASNPYLNCGQDAQKAALVANANPGSRLQFLWLDGDGTHWPHDIGPIMTYMAPCVNTTCDQYDPTNAEWFKIEETSLEPGNQTWYQQNIMNGHPANVTLPSTLQSGHYLIRHEIIALHLATTLGGAEFYPSCTQVNVSGDQVGIASTQEEVTFPGGYSDNDPGIYDPTVFDTPVQYTFPGPPVAAFVSGSSGANSGSGSGSGSGSGTASTTSSTPSAAPTTLTSPSGATCALRQQSLAVHKRRSISNVMAAWIRSIGS
;
A
#
# COMPACT_ATOMS: atom_id res chain seq x y z
N MET A 1 68.95 -6.98 -18.94
CA MET A 1 69.16 -5.53 -19.13
C MET A 1 67.94 -4.84 -18.51
N GLN A 2 68.01 -4.52 -17.22
CA GLN A 2 68.33 -3.18 -16.68
C GLN A 2 67.30 -2.09 -17.06
N GLN A 3 66.30 -1.92 -16.18
CA GLN A 3 65.87 -0.67 -15.49
C GLN A 3 65.52 0.61 -16.32
N PRO A 4 64.91 1.69 -15.75
CA PRO A 4 64.36 1.90 -14.39
C PRO A 4 63.02 2.70 -14.26
N LEU A 5 62.48 2.67 -13.03
CA LEU A 5 61.86 3.74 -12.18
C LEU A 5 61.02 4.89 -12.77
N HIS A 6 59.87 5.21 -12.14
CA HIS A 6 59.81 6.20 -11.04
C HIS A 6 58.42 6.33 -10.36
N ILE A 7 58.42 6.31 -9.03
CA ILE A 7 57.44 6.99 -8.14
C ILE A 7 58.25 8.09 -7.40
N PRO A 8 57.71 9.32 -7.20
CA PRO A 8 57.30 9.75 -5.85
C PRO A 8 56.03 10.63 -5.75
N HIS A 9 55.41 10.55 -4.56
CA HIS A 9 54.34 11.35 -3.91
C HIS A 9 54.80 12.81 -3.56
N PRO A 10 54.06 13.61 -2.74
CA PRO A 10 52.78 14.35 -2.86
C PRO A 10 53.03 15.90 -2.74
N GLN A 11 52.09 16.68 -2.16
CA GLN A 11 52.05 18.14 -1.88
C GLN A 11 51.32 18.92 -2.99
N GLY A 12 50.39 19.86 -2.78
CA GLY A 12 49.84 20.50 -1.59
C GLY A 12 48.95 21.70 -2.05
N LEU A 13 48.03 22.09 -1.18
CA LEU A 13 47.17 23.29 -1.10
C LEU A 13 47.35 24.42 -2.15
N THR A 14 46.21 24.98 -2.62
CA THR A 14 45.76 26.36 -2.26
C THR A 14 44.38 26.68 -2.84
N THR A 15 43.48 27.22 -1.99
CA THR A 15 42.29 28.01 -2.33
C THR A 15 42.67 29.46 -2.72
N PRO A 16 41.75 30.22 -3.35
CA PRO A 16 41.13 31.39 -2.68
C PRO A 16 39.60 31.49 -2.95
N ARG A 17 38.73 31.82 -1.97
CA ARG A 17 38.35 33.17 -1.44
C ARG A 17 37.71 34.07 -2.51
N ASP A 18 36.66 34.88 -2.30
CA ASP A 18 35.84 35.28 -1.15
C ASP A 18 34.63 36.06 -1.73
N HIS A 19 33.51 36.14 -1.00
CA HIS A 19 32.76 37.38 -0.68
C HIS A 19 31.49 36.99 0.13
N LEU A 20 31.50 37.00 1.47
CA LEU A 20 31.21 38.11 2.41
C LEU A 20 29.82 38.75 2.27
N VAL A 21 28.95 38.54 3.28
CA VAL A 21 28.21 39.53 4.14
C VAL A 21 27.61 38.75 5.34
N LYS A 22 28.20 38.73 6.55
CA LYS A 22 27.91 39.51 7.80
C LYS A 22 26.40 39.71 8.11
N GLU A 23 25.79 39.03 9.08
CA GLU A 23 25.80 39.16 10.55
C GLU A 23 24.38 39.48 11.04
N ALA A 24 23.85 38.72 12.02
CA ALA A 24 23.38 39.25 13.32
C ALA A 24 22.66 38.14 14.12
N CYS A 25 23.21 37.84 15.30
CA CYS A 25 22.58 37.07 16.37
C CYS A 25 21.71 37.99 17.25
N TYR A 26 20.53 37.52 17.65
CA TYR A 26 19.83 37.82 18.91
C TYR A 26 19.04 36.55 19.24
N GLY A 27 19.09 35.92 20.41
CA GLY A 27 19.18 36.46 21.75
C GLY A 27 17.85 36.15 22.47
N CYS A 28 17.89 35.19 23.40
CA CYS A 28 16.77 34.61 24.15
C CYS A 28 15.80 35.62 24.81
N LEU A 29 14.52 35.26 24.90
CA LEU A 29 13.65 35.66 26.01
C LEU A 29 12.69 34.52 26.40
N ARG A 30 12.91 34.00 27.62
CA ARG A 30 11.98 33.17 28.38
C ARG A 30 10.81 34.02 28.85
N VAL A 31 9.60 33.49 28.81
CA VAL A 31 8.42 34.01 29.53
C VAL A 31 8.03 32.98 30.60
N PRO A 32 8.06 33.32 31.91
CA PRO A 32 7.48 32.48 32.96
C PRO A 32 5.97 32.77 33.17
N PRO A 33 5.22 31.88 33.85
CA PRO A 33 3.76 31.82 33.78
C PRO A 33 3.08 32.80 34.74
N ALA A 34 1.90 33.28 34.35
CA ALA A 34 1.01 34.04 35.23
C ALA A 34 0.06 33.09 35.98
N LEU A 35 -0.01 33.33 37.30
CA LEU A 35 -0.79 32.63 38.30
C LEU A 35 -2.30 32.94 38.21
N SER A 36 -3.10 31.95 38.61
CA SER A 36 -4.53 32.06 38.98
C SER A 36 -4.73 32.95 40.22
N PRO A 37 -5.95 33.50 40.41
CA PRO A 37 -6.73 33.05 41.56
C PRO A 37 -8.23 32.83 41.31
N SER A 38 -8.78 32.06 42.25
CA SER A 38 -10.13 31.52 42.47
C SER A 38 -11.21 32.53 42.88
N ASP A 39 -12.46 32.15 42.57
CA ASP A 39 -13.76 32.31 43.27
C ASP A 39 -14.08 33.58 44.08
N ASP A 40 -15.16 34.31 43.71
CA ASP A 40 -16.43 34.29 44.46
C ASP A 40 -17.59 35.00 43.73
N ALA A 41 -18.83 34.70 44.15
CA ALA A 41 -20.09 34.86 43.44
C ALA A 41 -20.85 36.22 43.54
N ALA A 42 -21.79 36.38 42.59
CA ALA A 42 -23.09 37.08 42.67
C ALA A 42 -23.16 38.62 42.71
N HIS A 43 -23.62 39.25 41.61
CA HIS A 43 -25.01 39.72 41.45
C HIS A 43 -25.25 40.41 40.09
N ARG A 44 -26.44 40.17 39.53
CA ARG A 44 -26.96 40.69 38.27
C ARG A 44 -27.01 42.22 38.25
N HIS A 45 -26.61 42.83 37.12
CA HIS A 45 -27.37 43.90 36.47
C HIS A 45 -27.01 43.99 34.97
N HIS A 46 -28.04 43.87 34.14
CA HIS A 46 -27.97 44.04 32.69
C HIS A 46 -27.51 45.46 32.31
N ARG A 47 -26.39 45.58 31.58
CA ARG A 47 -26.17 46.65 30.60
C ARG A 47 -25.48 46.09 29.37
N ARG A 48 -26.13 46.18 28.21
CA ARG A 48 -25.53 45.89 26.90
C ARG A 48 -24.49 46.97 26.61
N LEU A 49 -23.21 46.60 26.63
CA LEU A 49 -22.11 47.41 26.11
C LEU A 49 -21.74 46.86 24.73
N HIS A 50 -21.91 47.66 23.68
CA HIS A 50 -21.33 47.35 22.37
C HIS A 50 -19.83 47.65 22.41
N VAL A 51 -19.01 46.61 22.42
CA VAL A 51 -17.56 46.74 22.22
C VAL A 51 -17.29 46.70 20.72
N ARG A 52 -16.73 47.79 20.20
CA ARG A 52 -16.23 47.90 18.82
C ARG A 52 -14.76 47.49 18.86
N VAL A 53 -14.43 46.35 18.23
CA VAL A 53 -13.04 45.90 18.05
C VAL A 53 -12.62 46.33 16.64
N GLU A 54 -11.69 47.29 16.55
CA GLU A 54 -11.02 47.63 15.30
C GLU A 54 -9.72 46.83 15.19
N PHE A 55 -9.57 46.03 14.14
CA PHE A 55 -8.31 45.40 13.77
C PHE A 55 -7.62 46.26 12.70
N PHE A 56 -6.44 46.80 13.01
CA PHE A 56 -5.53 47.39 12.02
C PHE A 56 -4.68 46.29 11.39
N LEU A 57 -4.89 45.99 10.11
CA LEU A 57 -3.99 45.16 9.32
C LEU A 57 -2.96 46.05 8.60
N HIS A 58 -1.69 45.99 9.00
CA HIS A 58 -0.59 46.58 8.23
C HIS A 58 -0.08 45.57 7.20
N VAL A 59 -0.38 45.78 5.93
CA VAL A 59 0.22 45.03 4.81
C VAL A 59 1.37 45.85 4.24
N LYS A 60 2.62 45.39 4.42
CA LYS A 60 3.77 45.90 3.67
C LYS A 60 3.78 45.20 2.30
N THR A 61 3.64 45.98 1.23
CA THR A 61 3.83 45.52 -0.14
C THR A 61 5.30 45.69 -0.55
N PHE A 62 5.88 44.64 -1.15
CA PHE A 62 7.12 44.73 -1.92
C PHE A 62 6.79 44.56 -3.41
N PRO A 63 7.48 45.27 -4.33
CA PRO A 63 7.22 45.17 -5.76
C PRO A 63 7.87 43.92 -6.40
N PRO A 64 7.26 43.27 -7.41
CA PRO A 64 7.88 42.17 -8.14
C PRO A 64 8.74 42.66 -9.32
N PRO A 65 9.77 41.89 -9.75
CA PRO A 65 10.51 42.17 -10.97
C PRO A 65 9.79 41.63 -12.21
N LEU A 66 10.05 42.29 -13.34
CA LEU A 66 9.47 42.08 -14.67
C LEU A 66 10.01 40.80 -15.35
N GLY A 67 9.14 39.98 -15.95
CA GLY A 67 9.53 39.01 -16.99
C GLY A 67 8.56 37.82 -17.14
N PRO A 68 8.17 37.38 -18.35
CA PRO A 68 6.92 36.64 -18.55
C PRO A 68 7.14 35.14 -18.78
N TYR A 69 6.51 34.28 -17.98
CA TYR A 69 6.04 32.96 -18.41
C TYR A 69 4.78 32.58 -17.63
N LEU A 70 3.73 32.28 -18.38
CA LEU A 70 2.44 31.78 -17.93
C LEU A 70 2.57 30.32 -17.46
N LEU A 71 2.12 30.01 -16.25
CA LEU A 71 1.11 28.97 -15.96
C LEU A 71 0.84 28.83 -14.44
N SER A 72 -0.31 29.37 -14.05
CA SER A 72 -1.22 29.05 -12.93
C SER A 72 -0.70 28.30 -11.68
N LEU A 73 -0.56 29.04 -10.58
CA LEU A 73 -0.89 28.58 -9.22
C LEU A 73 -1.79 29.64 -8.57
N PHE A 74 -3.04 29.29 -8.29
CA PHE A 74 -3.93 30.10 -7.45
C PHE A 74 -4.10 29.40 -6.09
N PRO A 75 -3.76 30.03 -4.95
CA PRO A 75 -4.38 29.67 -3.69
C PRO A 75 -5.68 30.47 -3.56
N CYS A 76 -6.82 29.80 -3.58
CA CYS A 76 -8.12 30.43 -3.34
C CYS A 76 -8.49 30.32 -1.86
N TRP A 77 -8.54 31.45 -1.16
CA TRP A 77 -9.17 31.57 0.17
C TRP A 77 -10.64 31.96 -0.04
N CYS A 78 -11.58 31.18 0.48
CA CYS A 78 -13.02 31.50 0.48
C CYS A 78 -13.40 32.26 1.75
N PHE A 79 -13.97 33.47 1.60
CA PHE A 79 -14.78 34.14 2.61
C PHE A 79 -16.25 34.14 2.17
N TYR A 80 -17.15 33.68 3.04
CA TYR A 80 -18.60 33.75 2.86
C TYR A 80 -19.09 35.16 3.19
N PHE A 81 -19.84 35.80 2.27
CA PHE A 81 -20.67 36.96 2.59
C PHE A 81 -22.15 36.63 2.33
N SER A 82 -22.96 36.76 3.37
CA SER A 82 -24.43 36.75 3.28
C SER A 82 -24.91 38.19 3.16
N LEU A 83 -25.64 38.52 2.09
CA LEU A 83 -26.30 39.81 1.93
C LEU A 83 -27.82 39.61 1.86
N GLY A 84 -28.49 40.07 2.92
CA GLY A 84 -29.94 40.22 2.98
C GLY A 84 -30.42 41.41 2.14
N SER A 85 -31.53 41.21 1.43
CA SER A 85 -32.15 42.24 0.59
C SER A 85 -33.23 43.00 1.36
N SER A 86 -33.13 44.33 1.40
CA SER A 86 -34.25 45.23 1.73
C SER A 86 -34.57 46.11 0.52
N MET A 87 -35.80 45.99 0.02
CA MET A 87 -36.31 46.74 -1.13
C MET A 87 -36.85 48.11 -0.69
N HIS A 88 -36.40 49.18 -1.32
CA HIS A 88 -37.09 50.47 -1.36
C HIS A 88 -37.56 50.75 -2.80
N LEU A 89 -38.87 50.99 -2.93
CA LEU A 89 -39.55 51.37 -4.17
C LEU A 89 -39.26 52.85 -4.50
N LEU A 90 -38.67 53.10 -5.66
CA LEU A 90 -38.77 54.39 -6.36
C LEU A 90 -39.12 54.17 -7.83
N ARG A 91 -39.96 55.09 -8.31
CA ARG A 91 -40.74 55.05 -9.54
C ARG A 91 -40.03 55.83 -10.66
N SER A 92 -40.23 55.34 -11.89
CA SER A 92 -40.08 56.03 -13.17
C SER A 92 -38.66 56.35 -13.65
N SER A 93 -38.27 55.73 -14.78
CA SER A 93 -38.07 56.40 -16.09
C SER A 93 -37.44 55.42 -17.08
N SER A 94 -37.91 55.46 -18.33
CA SER A 94 -37.58 54.57 -19.45
C SER A 94 -36.09 54.28 -19.61
N LEU A 95 -35.67 53.03 -19.37
CA LEU A 95 -34.35 52.51 -19.71
C LEU A 95 -34.49 51.30 -20.65
N ARG A 96 -33.67 51.32 -21.72
CA ARG A 96 -33.57 50.28 -22.73
C ARG A 96 -33.31 48.92 -22.08
N LEU A 97 -34.08 47.91 -22.49
CA LEU A 97 -33.96 46.53 -22.04
C LEU A 97 -32.72 45.89 -22.67
N THR A 98 -31.54 46.14 -22.09
CA THR A 98 -30.36 45.31 -22.34
C THR A 98 -30.56 44.01 -21.58
N THR A 99 -30.90 42.95 -22.29
CA THR A 99 -31.00 41.59 -21.77
C THR A 99 -29.62 41.17 -21.26
N LEU A 100 -29.38 41.35 -19.97
CA LEU A 100 -28.18 40.85 -19.31
C LEU A 100 -28.34 39.32 -19.26
N THR A 101 -27.77 38.63 -20.23
CA THR A 101 -27.66 37.17 -20.22
C THR A 101 -26.80 36.79 -19.03
N LEU A 102 -27.44 36.45 -17.91
CA LEU A 102 -26.81 35.88 -16.74
C LEU A 102 -26.31 34.49 -17.17
N PHE A 103 -25.06 34.41 -17.65
CA PHE A 103 -24.39 33.14 -17.86
C PHE A 103 -24.34 32.42 -16.50
N PRO A 104 -25.00 31.27 -16.31
CA PRO A 104 -24.79 30.49 -15.11
C PRO A 104 -23.36 29.97 -15.18
N PHE A 105 -22.45 30.61 -14.44
CA PHE A 105 -21.16 30.01 -14.12
C PHE A 105 -21.47 28.74 -13.33
N LEU A 106 -21.52 27.59 -14.01
CA LEU A 106 -21.49 26.29 -13.35
C LEU A 106 -20.15 26.23 -12.61
N ALA A 107 -20.18 26.51 -11.31
CA ALA A 107 -19.06 26.24 -10.42
C ALA A 107 -18.82 24.73 -10.46
N ARG A 108 -17.83 24.30 -11.23
CA ARG A 108 -17.27 22.96 -11.13
C ARG A 108 -16.62 22.88 -9.75
N LEU A 109 -17.30 22.24 -8.80
CA LEU A 109 -16.67 21.86 -7.54
C LEU A 109 -15.51 20.91 -7.89
N PRO A 110 -14.28 21.19 -7.45
CA PRO A 110 -13.19 20.23 -7.61
C PRO A 110 -13.59 18.95 -6.87
N HIS A 111 -13.79 17.86 -7.61
CA HIS A 111 -13.80 16.52 -7.03
C HIS A 111 -12.35 16.17 -6.78
N VAL A 112 -11.92 16.30 -5.51
CA VAL A 112 -10.65 15.73 -5.08
C VAL A 112 -10.96 14.28 -4.74
N CYS A 113 -10.77 13.41 -5.72
CA CYS A 113 -10.52 12.02 -5.41
C CYS A 113 -9.11 11.96 -4.79
N ALA A 114 -8.95 11.21 -3.72
CA ALA A 114 -7.69 11.13 -2.99
C ALA A 114 -7.49 9.71 -2.46
N HIS A 115 -7.99 8.71 -3.19
CA HIS A 115 -8.10 7.34 -2.72
C HIS A 115 -8.09 6.37 -3.90
N GLY A 116 -7.35 5.28 -3.80
CA GLY A 116 -7.09 4.43 -4.95
C GLY A 116 -7.45 2.96 -4.80
N TYR A 117 -7.21 2.23 -5.88
CA TYR A 117 -7.46 0.80 -6.02
C TYR A 117 -6.44 0.18 -6.98
N VAL A 118 -6.30 -1.14 -6.96
CA VAL A 118 -5.49 -1.88 -7.94
C VAL A 118 -6.26 -1.95 -9.27
N ALA A 119 -5.81 -1.16 -10.25
CA ALA A 119 -6.43 -1.10 -11.57
C ALA A 119 -5.90 -2.17 -12.53
N LYS A 120 -4.68 -2.68 -12.29
CA LYS A 120 -4.08 -3.72 -13.12
C LYS A 120 -3.07 -4.54 -12.33
N VAL A 121 -3.04 -5.84 -12.60
CA VAL A 121 -1.97 -6.74 -12.16
C VAL A 121 -1.28 -7.31 -13.38
N THR A 122 0.04 -7.23 -13.43
CA THR A 122 0.85 -7.88 -14.47
C THR A 122 1.54 -9.09 -13.87
N ILE A 123 1.41 -10.27 -14.47
CA ILE A 123 2.08 -11.51 -14.01
C ILE A 123 2.94 -12.04 -15.15
N ASP A 124 4.26 -12.07 -14.96
CA ASP A 124 5.24 -12.52 -15.97
C ASP A 124 5.02 -11.88 -17.36
N GLY A 125 4.69 -10.58 -17.37
CA GLY A 125 4.42 -9.80 -18.59
C GLY A 125 2.99 -9.91 -19.15
N THR A 126 2.12 -10.70 -18.53
CA THR A 126 0.70 -10.79 -18.90
C THR A 126 -0.13 -9.81 -18.06
N ASP A 127 -0.81 -8.88 -18.74
CA ASP A 127 -1.67 -7.87 -18.12
C ASP A 127 -3.07 -8.42 -17.79
N TYR A 128 -3.52 -8.17 -16.56
CA TYR A 128 -4.88 -8.44 -16.11
C TYR A 128 -5.51 -7.17 -15.55
N SER A 129 -6.53 -6.66 -16.21
CA SER A 129 -7.27 -5.48 -15.75
C SER A 129 -8.13 -5.79 -14.53
N GLY A 130 -8.03 -4.94 -13.51
CA GLY A 130 -9.02 -4.85 -12.43
C GLY A 130 -10.25 -4.08 -12.91
N ASN A 131 -11.37 -4.27 -12.22
CA ASN A 131 -12.59 -3.48 -12.49
C ASN A 131 -12.53 -2.15 -11.73
N VAL A 132 -13.03 -1.08 -12.35
CA VAL A 132 -13.25 0.20 -11.66
C VAL A 132 -14.22 -0.03 -10.49
N PRO A 133 -13.95 0.49 -9.28
CA PRO A 133 -14.84 0.31 -8.13
C PRO A 133 -16.28 0.72 -8.41
N ASN A 134 -17.24 -0.07 -7.92
CA ASN A 134 -18.68 0.12 -8.10
C ASN A 134 -19.22 0.10 -9.55
N ALA A 135 -18.37 -0.15 -10.55
CA ALA A 135 -18.82 -0.35 -11.93
C ALA A 135 -19.40 -1.76 -12.12
N GLU A 136 -20.16 -1.99 -13.19
CA GLU A 136 -20.56 -3.34 -13.58
C GLU A 136 -19.30 -4.21 -13.84
N PRO A 137 -19.11 -5.32 -13.11
CA PRO A 137 -17.89 -6.10 -13.19
C PRO A 137 -17.76 -6.81 -14.54
N THR A 138 -16.59 -6.72 -15.14
CA THR A 138 -16.15 -7.64 -16.19
C THR A 138 -15.31 -8.78 -15.60
N PRO A 139 -15.14 -9.91 -16.31
CA PRO A 139 -14.27 -10.99 -15.83
C PRO A 139 -12.85 -10.47 -15.55
N SER A 140 -12.41 -10.62 -14.29
CA SER A 140 -11.09 -10.18 -13.80
C SER A 140 -10.55 -11.20 -12.80
N ILE A 141 -9.24 -11.13 -12.52
CA ILE A 141 -8.58 -11.85 -11.43
C ILE A 141 -8.53 -11.03 -10.14
N VAL A 142 -8.78 -9.72 -10.21
CA VAL A 142 -8.78 -8.81 -9.07
C VAL A 142 -10.20 -8.73 -8.52
N ARG A 143 -10.35 -8.91 -7.21
CA ARG A 143 -11.63 -8.76 -6.52
C ARG A 143 -12.02 -7.29 -6.49
N GLN A 144 -13.16 -6.98 -7.10
CA GLN A 144 -13.64 -5.61 -7.22
C GLN A 144 -14.19 -5.13 -5.87
N ILE A 145 -13.72 -3.97 -5.42
CA ILE A 145 -14.27 -3.25 -4.28
C ILE A 145 -15.43 -2.35 -4.73
N ASN A 146 -16.38 -2.05 -3.84
CA ASN A 146 -17.51 -1.17 -4.15
C ASN A 146 -17.23 0.31 -3.88
N ASN A 147 -16.11 0.62 -3.22
CA ASN A 147 -15.76 1.97 -2.80
C ASN A 147 -14.23 2.09 -2.69
N ILE A 148 -13.70 3.22 -3.14
CA ILE A 148 -12.27 3.57 -3.04
C ILE A 148 -11.86 4.09 -1.66
N ALA A 149 -12.82 4.48 -0.82
CA ALA A 149 -12.54 4.99 0.52
C ALA A 149 -11.69 3.98 1.33
N PRO A 150 -10.79 4.46 2.19
CA PRO A 150 -9.89 3.58 2.90
C PRO A 150 -10.69 2.71 3.85
N VAL A 151 -10.24 1.49 4.06
CA VAL A 151 -10.67 0.73 5.22
C VAL A 151 -10.08 1.44 6.44
N LYS A 152 -10.94 1.78 7.41
CA LYS A 152 -10.56 2.39 8.69
C LYS A 152 -10.83 1.40 9.80
N ASN A 153 -10.03 1.46 10.87
CA ASN A 153 -10.05 0.57 12.04
C ASN A 153 -9.57 -0.86 11.72
N ALA A 154 -8.56 -1.33 12.44
CA ALA A 154 -7.96 -2.66 12.28
C ALA A 154 -8.92 -3.84 12.54
N SER A 155 -10.05 -3.59 13.21
CA SER A 155 -11.11 -4.58 13.44
C SER A 155 -12.18 -4.62 12.33
N ASN A 156 -12.03 -3.81 11.28
CA ASN A 156 -13.01 -3.73 10.19
C ASN A 156 -13.03 -5.02 9.36
N PRO A 157 -14.20 -5.62 9.10
CA PRO A 157 -14.30 -6.86 8.32
C PRO A 157 -13.77 -6.73 6.87
N TYR A 158 -13.69 -5.52 6.32
CA TYR A 158 -13.17 -5.27 4.97
C TYR A 158 -11.63 -5.23 4.90
N LEU A 159 -10.93 -5.42 6.02
CA LEU A 159 -9.47 -5.41 6.06
C LEU A 159 -8.84 -6.57 5.26
N ASN A 160 -9.58 -7.64 4.95
CA ASN A 160 -9.07 -8.75 4.14
C ASN A 160 -8.83 -8.35 2.68
N CYS A 161 -9.84 -7.87 1.96
CA CYS A 161 -9.82 -7.71 0.51
C CYS A 161 -10.29 -6.33 0.03
N GLY A 162 -10.64 -5.43 0.94
CA GLY A 162 -11.11 -4.09 0.62
C GLY A 162 -12.64 -3.94 0.77
N GLN A 163 -13.11 -2.71 0.55
CA GLN A 163 -14.52 -2.32 0.75
C GLN A 163 -15.46 -3.23 -0.02
N ASP A 164 -16.17 -4.11 0.70
CA ASP A 164 -17.16 -5.05 0.17
C ASP A 164 -16.66 -5.80 -1.09
N ALA A 165 -15.42 -6.29 -1.03
CA ALA A 165 -14.77 -6.90 -2.17
C ALA A 165 -15.50 -8.17 -2.64
N GLN A 166 -15.90 -8.19 -3.92
CA GLN A 166 -16.62 -9.31 -4.52
C GLN A 166 -15.66 -10.34 -5.12
N LYS A 167 -16.05 -11.63 -5.12
CA LYS A 167 -15.26 -12.70 -5.76
C LYS A 167 -15.06 -12.37 -7.24
N ALA A 168 -13.84 -12.54 -7.73
CA ALA A 168 -13.52 -12.29 -9.13
C ALA A 168 -13.77 -13.56 -9.96
N ALA A 169 -14.17 -13.41 -11.22
CA ALA A 169 -14.58 -14.54 -12.06
C ALA A 169 -13.40 -15.36 -12.62
N LEU A 170 -12.19 -14.80 -12.64
CA LEU A 170 -11.01 -15.44 -13.24
C LEU A 170 -9.96 -15.78 -12.18
N VAL A 171 -9.14 -16.79 -12.48
CA VAL A 171 -7.95 -17.16 -11.72
C VAL A 171 -6.78 -17.19 -12.69
N ALA A 172 -5.74 -16.38 -12.44
CA ALA A 172 -4.55 -16.38 -13.29
C ALA A 172 -3.62 -17.55 -12.96
N ASN A 173 -2.95 -18.10 -13.96
CA ASN A 173 -1.86 -19.04 -13.70
C ASN A 173 -0.60 -18.28 -13.28
N ALA A 174 0.09 -18.80 -12.28
CA ALA A 174 1.38 -18.30 -11.82
C ALA A 174 2.30 -19.47 -11.48
N ASN A 175 3.59 -19.20 -11.31
CA ASN A 175 4.58 -20.16 -10.87
C ASN A 175 5.33 -19.63 -9.63
N PRO A 176 5.96 -20.51 -8.85
CA PRO A 176 6.94 -20.08 -7.85
C PRO A 176 8.00 -19.20 -8.52
N GLY A 177 8.28 -18.04 -7.95
CA GLY A 177 9.19 -17.04 -8.53
C GLY A 177 8.57 -16.13 -9.60
N SER A 178 7.28 -16.28 -9.94
CA SER A 178 6.59 -15.34 -10.85
C SER A 178 6.72 -13.90 -10.35
N ARG A 179 6.92 -12.97 -11.28
CA ARG A 179 7.04 -11.53 -11.01
C ARG A 179 5.71 -10.85 -11.24
N LEU A 180 5.21 -10.19 -10.20
CA LEU A 180 3.95 -9.47 -10.19
C LEU A 180 4.19 -7.97 -10.15
N GLN A 181 3.33 -7.22 -10.83
CA GLN A 181 3.32 -5.76 -10.79
C GLN A 181 1.90 -5.28 -10.53
N PHE A 182 1.68 -4.60 -9.41
CA PHE A 182 0.39 -4.03 -9.00
C PHE A 182 0.37 -2.54 -9.35
N LEU A 183 -0.43 -2.17 -10.34
CA LEU A 183 -0.68 -0.78 -10.70
C LEU A 183 -1.84 -0.24 -9.87
N TRP A 184 -1.52 0.69 -8.99
CA TRP A 184 -2.49 1.46 -8.22
C TRP A 184 -2.84 2.76 -8.94
N LEU A 185 -4.13 3.07 -9.01
CA LEU A 185 -4.64 4.34 -9.53
C LEU A 185 -5.54 5.00 -8.49
N ASP A 186 -5.63 6.33 -8.52
CA ASP A 186 -6.68 7.08 -7.84
C ASP A 186 -8.04 6.82 -8.52
N GLY A 187 -9.13 7.13 -7.83
CA GLY A 187 -10.49 6.90 -8.33
C GLY A 187 -10.86 7.70 -9.58
N ASP A 188 -10.11 8.75 -9.92
CA ASP A 188 -10.24 9.48 -11.19
C ASP A 188 -9.39 8.89 -12.34
N GLY A 189 -8.65 7.81 -12.07
CA GLY A 189 -7.77 7.12 -13.02
C GLY A 189 -6.37 7.71 -13.12
N THR A 190 -6.03 8.74 -12.33
CA THR A 190 -4.67 9.24 -12.21
C THR A 190 -3.82 8.38 -11.27
N HIS A 191 -2.56 8.77 -11.05
CA HIS A 191 -1.67 8.00 -10.18
C HIS A 191 -2.11 8.06 -8.72
N TRP A 192 -1.70 7.05 -7.97
CA TRP A 192 -1.94 6.95 -6.53
C TRP A 192 -1.60 8.25 -5.77
N PRO A 193 -2.43 8.73 -4.82
CA PRO A 193 -2.30 10.08 -4.28
C PRO A 193 -1.52 10.20 -2.95
N HIS A 194 -0.95 9.12 -2.42
CA HIS A 194 -0.21 9.14 -1.14
C HIS A 194 1.23 8.63 -1.28
N ASP A 195 2.15 9.21 -0.53
CA ASP A 195 3.60 8.98 -0.62
C ASP A 195 4.24 8.63 0.73
N ILE A 196 3.44 8.40 1.77
CA ILE A 196 3.90 8.08 3.13
C ILE A 196 3.18 6.83 3.64
N GLY A 197 3.95 5.75 3.79
CA GLY A 197 3.51 4.51 4.41
C GLY A 197 4.03 3.24 3.72
N PRO A 198 3.87 2.07 4.37
CA PRO A 198 4.39 0.81 3.87
C PRO A 198 3.53 0.23 2.75
N ILE A 199 4.14 -0.72 2.05
CA ILE A 199 3.48 -1.64 1.13
C ILE A 199 3.75 -3.06 1.64
N MET A 200 2.70 -3.88 1.72
CA MET A 200 2.81 -5.26 2.21
C MET A 200 2.04 -6.21 1.29
N THR A 201 2.55 -7.43 1.16
CA THR A 201 1.87 -8.47 0.39
C THR A 201 1.79 -9.75 1.20
N TYR A 202 0.58 -10.30 1.25
CA TYR A 202 0.24 -11.54 1.92
C TYR A 202 -0.35 -12.53 0.91
N MET A 203 -0.30 -13.80 1.26
CA MET A 203 -1.02 -14.85 0.55
C MET A 203 -1.82 -15.72 1.51
N ALA A 204 -2.91 -16.27 1.02
CA ALA A 204 -3.69 -17.29 1.74
C ALA A 204 -4.16 -18.37 0.77
N PRO A 205 -4.04 -19.67 1.12
CA PRO A 205 -4.53 -20.75 0.29
C PRO A 205 -6.07 -20.74 0.24
N CYS A 206 -6.63 -20.93 -0.95
CA CYS A 206 -8.07 -21.13 -1.16
C CYS A 206 -8.42 -22.58 -0.81
N VAL A 207 -8.54 -22.87 0.48
CA VAL A 207 -8.71 -24.24 1.00
C VAL A 207 -9.98 -24.89 0.44
N ASN A 208 -9.85 -26.14 -0.03
CA ASN A 208 -10.94 -26.99 -0.55
C ASN A 208 -11.72 -26.45 -1.76
N THR A 209 -11.24 -25.40 -2.43
CA THR A 209 -11.94 -24.81 -3.58
C THR A 209 -11.02 -23.96 -4.46
N THR A 210 -11.53 -23.44 -5.57
CA THR A 210 -10.83 -22.45 -6.41
C THR A 210 -11.08 -21.03 -5.87
N CYS A 211 -10.15 -20.11 -6.11
CA CYS A 211 -10.25 -18.77 -5.52
C CYS A 211 -11.42 -17.93 -6.01
N ASP A 212 -12.01 -18.23 -7.17
CA ASP A 212 -13.25 -17.61 -7.65
C ASP A 212 -14.48 -18.02 -6.81
N GLN A 213 -14.37 -19.08 -6.00
CA GLN A 213 -15.42 -19.55 -5.10
C GLN A 213 -15.08 -19.39 -3.61
N TYR A 214 -13.83 -19.05 -3.28
CA TYR A 214 -13.34 -18.99 -1.89
C TYR A 214 -13.86 -17.76 -1.12
N ASP A 215 -14.22 -17.93 0.15
CA ASP A 215 -14.58 -16.86 1.08
C ASP A 215 -13.38 -16.53 1.99
N PRO A 216 -12.82 -15.30 1.92
CA PRO A 216 -11.62 -14.91 2.65
C PRO A 216 -11.87 -14.48 4.10
N THR A 217 -13.10 -14.53 4.61
CA THR A 217 -13.45 -14.03 5.94
C THR A 217 -12.60 -14.65 7.05
N ASN A 218 -12.28 -15.95 6.96
CA ASN A 218 -11.42 -16.66 7.91
C ASN A 218 -10.15 -17.19 7.25
N ALA A 219 -9.69 -16.52 6.19
CA ALA A 219 -8.44 -16.91 5.54
C ALA A 219 -7.25 -16.71 6.48
N GLU A 220 -6.34 -17.68 6.46
CA GLU A 220 -5.08 -17.67 7.20
C GLU A 220 -4.00 -17.08 6.28
N TRP A 221 -3.63 -15.83 6.54
CA TRP A 221 -2.74 -15.04 5.71
C TRP A 221 -1.31 -15.10 6.23
N PHE A 222 -0.36 -15.47 5.38
CA PHE A 222 1.07 -15.34 5.66
C PHE A 222 1.67 -14.22 4.81
N LYS A 223 2.61 -13.47 5.40
CA LYS A 223 3.28 -12.35 4.72
C LYS A 223 4.40 -12.89 3.82
N ILE A 224 4.44 -12.43 2.57
CA ILE A 224 5.51 -12.80 1.61
C ILE A 224 6.49 -11.64 1.36
N GLU A 225 6.05 -10.40 1.56
CA GLU A 225 6.88 -9.23 1.30
C GLU A 225 6.37 -8.04 2.12
N GLU A 226 7.29 -7.20 2.58
CA GLU A 226 7.01 -5.90 3.16
C GLU A 226 8.09 -4.89 2.75
N THR A 227 7.67 -3.68 2.45
CA THR A 227 8.55 -2.62 1.96
C THR A 227 8.13 -1.29 2.60
N SER A 228 9.10 -0.50 3.09
CA SER A 228 8.87 0.81 3.72
C SER A 228 9.66 1.91 3.01
N LEU A 229 10.79 2.33 3.57
CA LEU A 229 11.65 3.38 3.03
C LEU A 229 12.62 2.81 2.00
N GLU A 230 12.90 3.61 0.98
CA GLU A 230 13.96 3.36 0.02
C GLU A 230 15.34 3.36 0.71
N PRO A 231 16.22 2.41 0.38
CA PRO A 231 17.56 2.35 0.95
C PRO A 231 18.33 3.65 0.71
N GLY A 232 18.68 4.34 1.80
CA GLY A 232 19.60 5.46 1.78
C GLY A 232 18.99 6.85 1.56
N ASN A 233 17.66 7.02 1.45
CA ASN A 233 17.09 8.35 1.15
C ASN A 233 15.81 8.78 1.93
N GLN A 234 15.41 8.12 3.02
CA GLN A 234 14.25 8.49 3.89
C GLN A 234 12.91 8.67 3.13
N THR A 235 12.85 8.26 1.86
CA THR A 235 11.66 8.37 1.01
C THR A 235 10.92 7.06 1.08
N TRP A 236 9.60 7.06 1.28
CA TRP A 236 8.82 5.83 1.24
C TRP A 236 8.72 5.31 -0.18
N TYR A 237 8.76 3.99 -0.37
CA TYR A 237 8.54 3.37 -1.68
C TYR A 237 7.18 3.73 -2.29
N GLN A 238 6.21 4.12 -1.46
CA GLN A 238 4.90 4.61 -1.90
C GLN A 238 5.02 5.84 -2.83
N GLN A 239 6.08 6.66 -2.67
CA GLN A 239 6.38 7.77 -3.58
C GLN A 239 6.54 7.31 -5.04
N ASN A 240 7.09 6.11 -5.28
CA ASN A 240 7.19 5.55 -6.63
C ASN A 240 5.82 5.23 -7.22
N ILE A 241 4.89 4.76 -6.38
CA ILE A 241 3.51 4.50 -6.80
C ILE A 241 2.80 5.81 -7.12
N MET A 242 3.00 6.85 -6.31
CA MET A 242 2.52 8.20 -6.63
C MET A 242 3.10 8.75 -7.94
N ASN A 243 4.35 8.39 -8.27
CA ASN A 243 4.98 8.73 -9.53
C ASN A 243 4.50 7.87 -10.72
N GLY A 244 3.56 6.94 -10.51
CA GLY A 244 2.95 6.10 -11.55
C GLY A 244 3.65 4.78 -11.80
N HIS A 245 4.62 4.39 -10.96
CA HIS A 245 5.24 3.07 -11.04
C HIS A 245 4.41 2.00 -10.32
N PRO A 246 4.36 0.75 -10.81
CA PRO A 246 3.68 -0.31 -10.09
C PRO A 246 4.51 -0.74 -8.86
N ALA A 247 3.82 -1.28 -7.86
CA ALA A 247 4.48 -2.05 -6.80
C ALA A 247 4.87 -3.42 -7.36
N ASN A 248 6.15 -3.78 -7.24
CA ASN A 248 6.66 -5.07 -7.73
C ASN A 248 6.67 -6.07 -6.57
N VAL A 249 6.24 -7.30 -6.84
CA VAL A 249 6.24 -8.41 -5.88
C VAL A 249 6.78 -9.65 -6.58
N THR A 250 7.52 -10.50 -5.87
CA THR A 250 7.94 -11.81 -6.40
C THR A 250 7.31 -12.92 -5.57
N LEU A 251 6.62 -13.89 -6.20
CA LEU A 251 6.13 -15.05 -5.46
C LEU A 251 7.30 -15.86 -4.92
N PRO A 252 7.21 -16.43 -3.69
CA PRO A 252 8.28 -17.24 -3.15
C PRO A 252 8.64 -18.38 -4.12
N SER A 253 9.94 -18.55 -4.40
CA SER A 253 10.41 -19.57 -5.36
C SER A 253 10.18 -21.00 -4.89
N THR A 254 9.94 -21.19 -3.60
CA THR A 254 9.65 -22.46 -2.95
C THR A 254 8.15 -22.65 -2.68
N LEU A 255 7.29 -21.70 -3.05
CA LEU A 255 5.85 -21.73 -2.74
C LEU A 255 5.19 -23.01 -3.27
N GLN A 256 4.46 -23.72 -2.41
CA GLN A 256 3.72 -24.90 -2.80
C GLN A 256 2.67 -24.60 -3.88
N SER A 257 2.43 -25.57 -4.76
CA SER A 257 1.36 -25.47 -5.76
C SER A 257 -0.02 -25.39 -5.11
N GLY A 258 -0.91 -24.56 -5.64
CA GLY A 258 -2.27 -24.44 -5.15
C GLY A 258 -2.99 -23.18 -5.63
N HIS A 259 -4.25 -23.06 -5.25
CA HIS A 259 -5.03 -21.83 -5.45
C HIS A 259 -4.75 -20.89 -4.29
N TYR A 260 -4.37 -19.64 -4.58
CA TYR A 260 -4.07 -18.62 -3.58
C TYR A 260 -4.79 -17.30 -3.87
N LEU A 261 -5.26 -16.65 -2.81
CA LEU A 261 -5.48 -15.21 -2.81
C LEU A 261 -4.16 -14.52 -2.50
N ILE A 262 -3.85 -13.47 -3.25
CA ILE A 262 -2.78 -12.52 -2.95
C ILE A 262 -3.46 -11.25 -2.43
N ARG A 263 -3.22 -10.90 -1.17
CA ARG A 263 -3.65 -9.63 -0.56
C ARG A 263 -2.48 -8.66 -0.65
N HIS A 264 -2.57 -7.71 -1.58
CA HIS A 264 -1.61 -6.62 -1.70
C HIS A 264 -2.20 -5.38 -1.04
N GLU A 265 -1.42 -4.70 -0.21
CA GLU A 265 -1.89 -3.61 0.62
C GLU A 265 -0.93 -2.43 0.62
N ILE A 266 -1.53 -1.25 0.54
CA ILE A 266 -0.92 0.01 0.93
C ILE A 266 -1.54 0.43 2.26
N ILE A 267 -0.71 0.87 3.22
CA ILE A 267 -1.20 1.61 4.39
C ILE A 267 -0.73 3.05 4.25
N ALA A 268 -1.64 4.00 4.08
CA ALA A 268 -1.30 5.41 4.05
C ALA A 268 -1.25 5.96 5.49
N LEU A 269 -0.13 6.57 5.85
CA LEU A 269 0.18 7.02 7.21
C LEU A 269 0.18 8.55 7.37
N HIS A 270 -0.22 9.29 6.34
CA HIS A 270 -0.24 10.75 6.37
C HIS A 270 -1.14 11.35 7.47
N LEU A 271 -2.07 10.57 8.04
CA LEU A 271 -2.89 10.93 9.21
C LEU A 271 -2.61 10.06 10.45
N ALA A 272 -1.64 9.16 10.40
CA ALA A 272 -1.38 8.15 11.44
C ALA A 272 -0.75 8.70 12.73
N THR A 273 -0.49 10.01 12.81
CA THR A 273 -0.08 10.68 14.05
C THR A 273 -1.20 10.77 15.08
N THR A 274 -2.40 10.32 14.71
CA THR A 274 -3.57 10.20 15.58
C THR A 274 -4.08 8.77 15.56
N LEU A 275 -4.54 8.28 16.72
CA LEU A 275 -5.12 6.95 16.84
C LEU A 275 -6.34 6.82 15.92
N GLY A 276 -6.39 5.75 15.12
CA GLY A 276 -7.41 5.56 14.07
C GLY A 276 -7.16 6.37 12.78
N GLY A 277 -6.02 7.08 12.71
CA GLY A 277 -5.62 7.91 11.59
C GLY A 277 -5.11 7.14 10.38
N ALA A 278 -4.50 5.96 10.55
CA ALA A 278 -4.05 5.11 9.44
C ALA A 278 -5.19 4.73 8.49
N GLU A 279 -4.84 4.57 7.22
CA GLU A 279 -5.76 4.25 6.13
C GLU A 279 -5.27 3.00 5.41
N PHE A 280 -6.09 1.94 5.46
CA PHE A 280 -5.74 0.64 4.89
C PHE A 280 -6.38 0.50 3.50
N TYR A 281 -5.59 0.10 2.52
CA TYR A 281 -6.04 -0.17 1.16
C TYR A 281 -5.66 -1.60 0.76
N PRO A 282 -6.37 -2.62 1.27
CA PRO A 282 -6.18 -3.99 0.83
C PRO A 282 -6.86 -4.25 -0.52
N SER A 283 -6.23 -5.08 -1.35
CA SER A 283 -6.79 -5.60 -2.60
C SER A 283 -6.44 -7.07 -2.77
N CYS A 284 -7.41 -7.88 -3.19
CA CYS A 284 -7.24 -9.32 -3.39
C CYS A 284 -7.16 -9.70 -4.88
N THR A 285 -6.14 -10.49 -5.24
CA THR A 285 -5.93 -11.06 -6.58
C THR A 285 -5.92 -12.59 -6.53
N GLN A 286 -6.52 -13.25 -7.52
CA GLN A 286 -6.72 -14.70 -7.56
C GLN A 286 -5.72 -15.40 -8.48
N VAL A 287 -4.92 -16.33 -7.95
CA VAL A 287 -3.94 -17.09 -8.72
C VAL A 287 -4.03 -18.60 -8.48
N ASN A 288 -3.58 -19.38 -9.46
CA ASN A 288 -3.31 -20.80 -9.40
C ASN A 288 -1.81 -21.00 -9.62
N VAL A 289 -1.10 -21.36 -8.56
CA VAL A 289 0.35 -21.60 -8.56
C VAL A 289 0.61 -23.06 -8.94
N SER A 290 1.33 -23.30 -10.02
CA SER A 290 1.77 -24.65 -10.43
C SER A 290 3.13 -25.04 -9.86
N GLY A 291 3.54 -26.30 -10.04
CA GLY A 291 4.88 -26.78 -9.65
C GLY A 291 4.83 -27.91 -8.64
N ASP A 292 6.01 -28.28 -8.14
CA ASP A 292 6.25 -29.40 -7.20
C ASP A 292 6.94 -28.93 -5.90
N GLN A 293 7.06 -27.62 -5.72
CA GLN A 293 7.64 -27.03 -4.52
C GLN A 293 6.74 -27.28 -3.30
N VAL A 294 7.31 -27.18 -2.10
CA VAL A 294 6.66 -27.61 -0.84
C VAL A 294 6.69 -26.55 0.27
N GLY A 295 7.15 -25.34 -0.04
CA GLY A 295 7.21 -24.23 0.91
C GLY A 295 5.81 -23.76 1.29
N ILE A 296 5.56 -23.74 2.59
CA ILE A 296 4.30 -23.35 3.22
C ILE A 296 4.64 -22.60 4.52
N ALA A 297 3.76 -21.68 4.92
CA ALA A 297 3.85 -21.05 6.22
C ALA A 297 3.47 -22.04 7.33
N SER A 298 4.05 -21.85 8.51
CA SER A 298 3.54 -22.48 9.72
C SER A 298 2.33 -21.72 10.26
N THR A 299 1.49 -22.39 11.05
CA THR A 299 0.29 -21.77 11.62
C THR A 299 0.61 -20.61 12.59
N GLN A 300 1.84 -20.52 13.08
CA GLN A 300 2.33 -19.42 13.92
C GLN A 300 2.72 -18.17 13.11
N GLU A 301 2.88 -18.31 11.79
CA GLU A 301 3.22 -17.22 10.86
C GLU A 301 1.98 -16.68 10.14
N GLU A 302 0.81 -17.25 10.41
CA GLU A 302 -0.46 -16.92 9.79
C GLU A 302 -1.31 -16.04 10.71
N VAL A 303 -2.08 -15.13 10.11
CA VAL A 303 -3.04 -14.27 10.80
C VAL A 303 -4.34 -14.15 10.02
N THR A 304 -5.42 -13.74 10.68
CA THR A 304 -6.67 -13.36 10.01
C THR A 304 -6.73 -11.86 9.77
N PHE A 305 -7.52 -11.40 8.80
CA PHE A 305 -7.86 -9.99 8.66
C PHE A 305 -9.39 -9.84 8.68
N PRO A 306 -9.97 -9.18 9.69
CA PRO A 306 -9.34 -8.57 10.87
C PRO A 306 -8.70 -9.58 11.84
N GLY A 307 -7.77 -9.10 12.68
CA GLY A 307 -7.08 -9.90 13.73
C GLY A 307 -5.56 -9.75 13.71
N GLY A 308 -4.95 -9.66 12.53
CA GLY A 308 -3.50 -9.53 12.36
C GLY A 308 -2.95 -8.14 12.66
N TYR A 309 -3.83 -7.12 12.75
CA TYR A 309 -3.47 -5.74 13.08
C TYR A 309 -4.21 -5.26 14.33
N SER A 310 -3.62 -4.30 15.01
CA SER A 310 -4.24 -3.48 16.05
C SER A 310 -4.10 -2.00 15.71
N ASP A 311 -5.12 -1.19 16.00
CA ASP A 311 -5.01 0.27 15.85
C ASP A 311 -3.92 0.88 16.74
N ASN A 312 -3.45 0.14 17.75
CA ASN A 312 -2.35 0.54 18.64
C ASN A 312 -0.97 0.04 18.18
N ASP A 313 -0.86 -0.71 17.08
CA ASP A 313 0.45 -1.14 16.57
C ASP A 313 1.29 0.10 16.22
N PRO A 314 2.60 0.12 16.54
CA PRO A 314 3.46 1.30 16.35
C PRO A 314 3.63 1.69 14.88
N GLY A 315 3.34 0.78 13.93
CA GLY A 315 3.30 1.09 12.49
C GLY A 315 1.96 1.54 11.96
N ILE A 316 0.91 1.55 12.79
CA ILE A 316 -0.46 1.93 12.45
C ILE A 316 -0.84 3.23 13.16
N TYR A 317 -0.56 3.33 14.46
CA TYR A 317 -0.55 4.60 15.16
C TYR A 317 0.91 5.02 15.40
N ASP A 318 1.37 5.96 14.57
CA ASP A 318 2.75 6.42 14.55
C ASP A 318 2.80 7.96 14.71
N PRO A 319 2.91 8.47 15.94
CA PRO A 319 3.07 9.91 16.19
C PRO A 319 4.40 10.46 15.68
N THR A 320 5.34 9.60 15.27
CA THR A 320 6.70 9.94 14.83
C THR A 320 6.93 9.69 13.34
N VAL A 321 5.89 9.40 12.55
CA VAL A 321 6.02 9.00 11.13
C VAL A 321 6.71 10.05 10.25
N PHE A 322 6.70 11.32 10.68
CA PHE A 322 7.36 12.44 10.01
C PHE A 322 8.71 12.84 10.61
N ASP A 323 9.15 12.19 11.69
CA ASP A 323 10.45 12.45 12.30
C ASP A 323 11.57 11.99 11.38
N THR A 324 12.73 12.64 11.47
CA THR A 324 13.91 12.27 10.68
C THR A 324 15.06 11.93 11.64
N PRO A 325 15.66 10.74 11.56
CA PRO A 325 15.33 9.64 10.63
C PRO A 325 13.98 8.98 10.95
N VAL A 326 13.24 8.60 9.91
CA VAL A 326 12.01 7.82 10.01
C VAL A 326 12.39 6.42 10.49
N GLN A 327 11.80 5.99 11.61
CA GLN A 327 11.99 4.67 12.20
C GLN A 327 10.66 3.94 12.19
N TYR A 328 10.51 2.98 11.28
CA TYR A 328 9.24 2.30 11.06
C TYR A 328 9.24 0.85 11.54
N THR A 329 8.15 0.44 12.19
CA THR A 329 7.90 -0.96 12.59
C THR A 329 6.70 -1.48 11.82
N PHE A 330 6.86 -2.53 11.01
CA PHE A 330 5.75 -3.12 10.27
C PHE A 330 4.72 -3.76 11.21
N PRO A 331 3.41 -3.60 10.93
CA PRO A 331 2.38 -4.35 11.64
C PRO A 331 2.23 -5.78 11.09
N GLY A 332 1.50 -6.62 11.83
CA GLY A 332 1.24 -8.02 11.46
C GLY A 332 2.41 -8.97 11.66
N PRO A 333 2.30 -10.21 11.16
CA PRO A 333 3.32 -11.23 11.36
C PRO A 333 4.60 -10.89 10.59
N PRO A 334 5.75 -11.49 10.94
CA PRO A 334 6.95 -11.41 10.11
C PRO A 334 6.70 -12.02 8.71
N VAL A 335 7.56 -11.69 7.74
CA VAL A 335 7.62 -12.43 6.46
C VAL A 335 7.88 -13.91 6.77
N ALA A 336 7.06 -14.79 6.20
CA ALA A 336 7.11 -16.23 6.49
C ALA A 336 8.49 -16.82 6.17
N ALA A 337 9.01 -17.68 7.05
CA ALA A 337 10.39 -18.16 7.01
C ALA A 337 10.73 -18.92 5.71
N PHE A 338 9.76 -19.61 5.12
CA PHE A 338 9.99 -20.36 3.88
C PHE A 338 10.26 -19.44 2.67
N VAL A 339 9.85 -18.17 2.72
CA VAL A 339 10.05 -17.20 1.63
C VAL A 339 11.53 -16.93 1.37
N SER A 340 12.35 -16.88 2.43
CA SER A 340 13.80 -16.68 2.33
C SER A 340 14.58 -17.97 2.06
N GLY A 341 13.89 -19.07 1.73
CA GLY A 341 14.52 -20.39 1.51
C GLY A 341 14.94 -21.09 2.80
N SER A 342 14.64 -20.51 3.97
CA SER A 342 14.89 -21.14 5.26
C SER A 342 13.77 -22.16 5.52
N SER A 343 13.92 -23.35 4.94
CA SER A 343 13.09 -24.50 5.31
C SER A 343 13.36 -24.80 6.78
N GLY A 344 12.33 -24.65 7.63
CA GLY A 344 12.41 -24.81 9.06
C GLY A 344 13.00 -26.16 9.46
N ALA A 345 14.24 -26.15 9.94
CA ALA A 345 14.76 -27.20 10.80
C ALA A 345 14.15 -26.99 12.19
N ASN A 346 13.11 -27.77 12.49
CA ASN A 346 12.53 -27.85 13.82
C ASN A 346 13.56 -28.43 14.79
N SER A 347 13.99 -27.65 15.80
CA SER A 347 14.59 -28.16 17.03
C SER A 347 14.42 -27.16 18.18
N GLY A 348 13.32 -27.33 18.91
CA GLY A 348 13.28 -27.36 20.39
C GLY A 348 13.75 -26.13 21.17
N SER A 349 12.78 -25.42 21.74
CA SER A 349 12.97 -24.53 22.90
C SER A 349 13.70 -25.22 24.06
N GLY A 350 14.68 -24.51 24.62
CA GLY A 350 15.23 -24.72 25.95
C GLY A 350 15.66 -23.39 26.54
N SER A 351 14.84 -22.82 27.43
CA SER A 351 15.17 -21.64 28.23
C SER A 351 16.22 -21.99 29.28
N GLY A 352 17.20 -21.09 29.49
CA GLY A 352 18.11 -21.16 30.64
C GLY A 352 19.24 -20.14 30.60
N SER A 353 19.10 -19.06 31.38
CA SER A 353 20.12 -18.04 31.65
C SER A 353 21.36 -18.60 32.39
N GLY A 354 22.53 -18.00 32.16
CA GLY A 354 23.66 -18.12 33.10
C GLY A 354 25.05 -17.85 32.50
N SER A 355 25.68 -16.77 32.94
CA SER A 355 27.05 -16.33 32.66
C SER A 355 28.14 -17.32 33.11
N GLY A 356 29.30 -17.31 32.45
CA GLY A 356 30.55 -17.84 33.02
C GLY A 356 31.67 -18.14 32.01
N SER A 357 32.76 -17.37 32.08
CA SER A 357 34.04 -17.58 31.38
C SER A 357 34.72 -18.91 31.69
N GLY A 358 35.49 -19.46 30.73
CA GLY A 358 36.45 -20.53 31.00
C GLY A 358 37.09 -21.19 29.76
N THR A 359 38.26 -20.67 29.39
CA THR A 359 39.48 -21.32 28.86
C THR A 359 39.46 -22.71 28.19
N ALA A 360 40.02 -22.72 26.97
CA ALA A 360 40.71 -23.76 26.19
C ALA A 360 40.99 -25.16 26.81
N SER A 361 40.79 -26.22 26.01
CA SER A 361 41.89 -27.04 25.45
C SER A 361 41.42 -28.16 24.49
N THR A 362 42.19 -28.30 23.41
CA THR A 362 42.47 -29.42 22.49
C THR A 362 41.96 -30.83 22.81
N THR A 363 41.44 -31.53 21.80
CA THR A 363 42.06 -32.78 21.29
C THR A 363 41.53 -33.19 19.91
N SER A 364 42.47 -33.69 19.13
CA SER A 364 42.44 -34.13 17.73
C SER A 364 41.94 -35.58 17.55
N SER A 365 41.26 -35.86 16.43
CA SER A 365 41.53 -37.05 15.62
C SER A 365 40.81 -37.03 14.26
N THR A 366 41.60 -36.82 13.20
CA THR A 366 41.36 -37.35 11.85
C THR A 366 41.57 -38.87 11.83
N PRO A 367 40.98 -39.59 10.86
CA PRO A 367 41.80 -40.00 9.72
C PRO A 367 41.14 -39.81 8.35
N SER A 368 42.03 -39.86 7.36
CA SER A 368 41.90 -39.56 5.94
C SER A 368 41.87 -40.84 5.08
N ALA A 369 41.39 -40.68 3.84
CA ALA A 369 41.54 -41.54 2.64
C ALA A 369 40.62 -42.79 2.55
N ALA A 370 40.10 -43.23 1.40
CA ALA A 370 40.37 -42.97 -0.03
C ALA A 370 39.15 -43.40 -0.90
N PRO A 371 39.17 -43.23 -2.24
CA PRO A 371 38.00 -43.35 -3.12
C PRO A 371 37.85 -44.75 -3.76
N THR A 372 36.62 -45.11 -4.15
CA THR A 372 36.36 -46.30 -4.97
C THR A 372 35.42 -45.98 -6.14
N THR A 373 35.90 -46.32 -7.33
CA THR A 373 35.27 -46.17 -8.63
C THR A 373 34.48 -47.41 -9.06
N LEU A 374 33.44 -47.16 -9.87
CA LEU A 374 32.80 -48.02 -10.89
C LEU A 374 31.92 -49.20 -10.45
N THR A 375 30.63 -49.16 -10.81
CA THR A 375 30.03 -50.12 -11.78
C THR A 375 28.66 -49.64 -12.28
N SER A 376 28.47 -49.64 -13.60
CA SER A 376 27.17 -49.50 -14.28
C SER A 376 26.37 -50.80 -14.24
N PRO A 377 25.04 -50.72 -14.37
CA PRO A 377 24.28 -51.73 -15.10
C PRO A 377 23.60 -51.17 -16.34
N SER A 378 23.70 -51.95 -17.41
CA SER A 378 23.03 -51.82 -18.70
C SER A 378 21.51 -51.93 -18.62
N GLY A 379 20.85 -51.23 -19.54
CA GLY A 379 19.76 -51.79 -20.34
C GLY A 379 18.37 -51.82 -19.71
N ALA A 380 17.62 -50.74 -19.89
CA ALA A 380 16.16 -50.79 -19.87
C ALA A 380 15.62 -50.12 -21.14
N THR A 381 15.10 -50.96 -22.04
CA THR A 381 14.38 -50.63 -23.26
C THR A 381 13.11 -49.82 -22.96
N CYS A 382 12.94 -48.69 -23.64
CA CYS A 382 11.74 -47.87 -23.58
C CYS A 382 10.63 -48.52 -24.45
N ALA A 383 9.55 -48.98 -23.82
CA ALA A 383 8.37 -49.50 -24.51
C ALA A 383 7.27 -48.42 -24.56
N LEU A 384 6.94 -47.97 -25.76
CA LEU A 384 5.82 -47.08 -26.05
C LEU A 384 4.49 -47.80 -25.78
N ARG A 385 3.71 -47.31 -24.80
CA ARG A 385 2.33 -47.73 -24.58
C ARG A 385 1.41 -46.96 -25.51
N GLN A 386 0.95 -47.60 -26.59
CA GLN A 386 -0.17 -47.10 -27.39
C GLN A 386 -1.43 -47.07 -26.51
N GLN A 387 -1.96 -45.88 -26.23
CA GLN A 387 -3.32 -45.73 -25.74
C GLN A 387 -4.23 -45.51 -26.95
N SER A 388 -5.16 -46.44 -27.19
CA SER A 388 -6.21 -46.24 -28.18
C SER A 388 -7.20 -45.19 -27.68
N LEU A 389 -7.28 -44.06 -28.36
CA LEU A 389 -8.36 -43.09 -28.17
C LEU A 389 -9.67 -43.67 -28.74
N ALA A 390 -10.60 -44.03 -27.86
CA ALA A 390 -11.97 -44.32 -28.25
C ALA A 390 -12.70 -43.00 -28.56
N VAL A 391 -12.90 -42.72 -29.84
CA VAL A 391 -13.71 -41.61 -30.35
C VAL A 391 -15.16 -41.78 -29.84
N HIS A 392 -15.57 -40.93 -28.91
CA HIS A 392 -16.98 -40.84 -28.53
C HIS A 392 -17.78 -40.16 -29.65
N LYS A 393 -18.54 -40.99 -30.37
CA LYS A 393 -19.53 -40.59 -31.37
C LYS A 393 -20.56 -39.67 -30.70
N ARG A 394 -20.67 -38.42 -31.17
CA ARG A 394 -21.71 -37.46 -30.78
C ARG A 394 -23.09 -38.12 -30.87
N ARG A 395 -23.80 -38.25 -29.75
CA ARG A 395 -25.22 -38.63 -29.75
C ARG A 395 -26.06 -37.40 -30.07
N SER A 396 -26.90 -37.55 -31.09
CA SER A 396 -27.90 -36.59 -31.57
C SER A 396 -28.87 -36.18 -30.46
N ILE A 397 -29.29 -34.92 -30.46
CA ILE A 397 -30.14 -34.22 -29.48
C ILE A 397 -31.62 -34.62 -29.63
N SER A 398 -31.90 -35.88 -29.97
CA SER A 398 -33.26 -36.32 -30.33
C SER A 398 -33.93 -37.19 -29.25
N ASN A 399 -33.23 -37.55 -28.17
CA ASN A 399 -33.73 -38.50 -27.17
C ASN A 399 -33.98 -37.92 -25.76
N VAL A 400 -33.75 -36.62 -25.54
CA VAL A 400 -34.00 -35.99 -24.22
C VAL A 400 -35.44 -35.50 -24.07
N MET A 401 -36.16 -35.23 -25.17
CA MET A 401 -37.58 -34.82 -25.14
C MET A 401 -38.57 -35.96 -24.87
N ALA A 402 -38.17 -37.23 -25.04
CA ALA A 402 -39.06 -38.38 -24.84
C ALA A 402 -39.13 -38.88 -23.38
N ALA A 403 -38.23 -38.41 -22.51
CA ALA A 403 -38.22 -38.75 -21.08
C ALA A 403 -39.00 -37.73 -20.22
N TRP A 404 -39.24 -36.51 -20.73
CA TRP A 404 -39.93 -35.46 -19.97
C TRP A 404 -41.47 -35.55 -20.05
N ILE A 405 -42.02 -36.17 -21.11
CA ILE A 405 -43.48 -36.32 -21.30
C ILE A 405 -44.08 -37.47 -20.47
N ARG A 406 -43.27 -38.39 -19.93
CA ARG A 406 -43.76 -39.53 -19.12
C ARG A 406 -43.85 -39.29 -17.61
N SER A 407 -43.50 -38.08 -17.12
CA SER A 407 -43.50 -37.74 -15.69
C SER A 407 -44.64 -36.81 -15.26
N ILE A 408 -45.57 -36.44 -16.15
CA ILE A 408 -46.69 -35.52 -15.85
C ILE A 408 -48.05 -36.24 -15.89
N GLY A 409 -48.06 -37.58 -15.80
CA GLY A 409 -49.32 -38.33 -15.82
C GLY A 409 -49.21 -39.68 -15.16
N SER A 410 -49.12 -39.71 -13.82
CA SER A 410 -49.51 -40.82 -12.94
C SER A 410 -49.62 -40.30 -11.52
#